data_AF-A0A7S2C5J3-F1
#
_entry.id   AF-A0A7S2C5J3-F1
#
_cell.length_a   1.000
_cell.length_b   1.000
_cell.length_c   1.000
_cell.angle_alpha   90.00
_cell.angle_beta   90.00
_cell.angle_gamma   90.00
#
_symmetry.space_group_name_H-M   'P 1'
#
loop_
_entity.id
_entity.type
_entity.pdbx_description
1 polymer ?
#
loop_
_entity_poly.entity_id
_entity_poly.type
_entity_poly.pdbx_seq_one_letter_code
_entity_poly.pdbx_strand_id
1 'polypeptide(L)'
;DLTDVLSSTMDFWVMFPFLVYIAFTLYAVLNVITGIFLETAMESARDEKELFVVFNARNVFQTADSEGNGTITWPDLECRLEHKDVRRFFDAVDIQISEAKALFKLLDVSGDGFI
;
A
#
# COMPACT_ATOMS: atom_id res chain seq x y z
N ASP A 1 -31.43 43.16 -36.43
CA ASP A 1 -32.75 42.67 -35.95
C ASP A 1 -32.89 41.16 -35.87
N LEU A 2 -33.05 40.37 -36.95
CA LEU A 2 -33.23 38.90 -36.80
C LEU A 2 -31.91 38.15 -36.49
N THR A 3 -30.79 38.64 -37.03
CA THR A 3 -29.45 38.08 -36.84
C THR A 3 -28.90 38.30 -35.43
N ASP A 4 -29.28 39.40 -34.76
CA ASP A 4 -28.87 39.69 -33.37
C ASP A 4 -29.63 38.84 -32.34
N VAL A 5 -30.89 38.50 -32.64
CA VAL A 5 -31.68 37.60 -31.80
C VAL A 5 -31.18 36.16 -31.93
N LEU A 6 -30.78 35.75 -33.14
CA LEU A 6 -30.22 34.41 -33.38
C LEU A 6 -28.81 34.24 -32.79
N SER A 7 -27.95 35.25 -32.85
CA SER A 7 -26.63 35.19 -32.19
C SER A 7 -26.77 35.09 -30.67
N SER A 8 -27.61 35.94 -30.06
CA SER A 8 -27.81 35.95 -28.60
C SER A 8 -28.46 34.68 -28.04
N THR A 9 -29.35 34.01 -28.79
CA THR A 9 -29.95 32.73 -28.35
C THR A 9 -29.06 31.51 -28.61
N MET A 10 -28.28 31.51 -29.69
CA MET A 10 -27.31 30.44 -29.97
C MET A 10 -26.13 30.46 -28.99
N ASP A 11 -25.67 31.65 -28.60
CA ASP A 11 -24.52 31.78 -27.70
C ASP A 11 -24.79 31.13 -26.34
N PHE A 12 -25.93 31.39 -25.71
CA PHE A 12 -26.20 30.82 -24.38
C PHE A 12 -26.43 29.30 -24.39
N TRP A 13 -27.17 28.80 -25.40
CA TRP A 13 -27.49 27.38 -25.55
C TRP A 13 -26.30 26.52 -25.97
N VAL A 14 -25.30 27.09 -26.65
CA VAL A 14 -24.07 26.38 -27.05
C VAL A 14 -22.93 26.60 -26.05
N MET A 15 -22.83 27.79 -25.45
CA MET A 15 -21.83 28.10 -24.43
C MET A 15 -22.01 27.26 -23.17
N PHE A 16 -23.24 27.05 -22.72
CA PHE A 16 -23.51 26.27 -21.52
C PHE A 16 -23.00 24.81 -21.59
N PRO A 17 -23.38 23.99 -22.60
CA PRO A 17 -22.85 22.63 -22.72
C PRO A 17 -21.35 22.62 -23.03
N PHE A 18 -20.81 23.64 -23.71
CA PHE A 18 -19.37 23.75 -23.95
C PHE A 18 -18.57 23.99 -22.65
N LEU A 19 -19.06 24.85 -21.76
CA LEU A 19 -18.47 25.06 -20.43
C LEU A 19 -18.58 23.80 -19.57
N VAL A 20 -19.73 23.12 -19.60
CA VAL A 20 -19.91 21.84 -18.90
C VAL A 20 -18.97 20.77 -19.46
N TYR A 21 -18.79 20.72 -20.78
CA TYR A 21 -17.85 19.81 -21.42
C TYR A 21 -16.41 20.06 -20.98
N ILE A 22 -15.97 21.33 -20.96
CA ILE A 22 -14.63 21.70 -20.48
C ILE A 22 -14.48 21.36 -19.00
N ALA A 23 -15.44 21.75 -18.15
CA ALA A 23 -15.41 21.49 -16.72
C ALA A 23 -15.38 19.98 -16.42
N PHE A 24 -16.20 19.20 -17.12
CA PHE A 24 -16.23 17.74 -16.99
C PHE A 24 -14.92 17.11 -17.47
N THR A 25 -14.37 17.54 -18.60
CA THR A 25 -13.10 17.04 -19.12
C THR A 25 -11.96 17.35 -18.16
N LEU A 26 -11.88 18.59 -17.63
CA LEU A 26 -10.87 18.97 -16.65
C LEU A 26 -11.03 18.19 -15.35
N TYR A 27 -12.26 18.01 -14.86
CA TYR A 27 -12.53 17.23 -13.65
C TYR A 27 -12.17 15.75 -13.84
N ALA A 28 -12.51 15.16 -15.00
CA ALA A 28 -12.15 13.80 -15.35
C ALA A 28 -10.63 13.62 -15.41
N VAL A 29 -9.92 14.51 -16.11
CA VAL A 29 -8.46 14.48 -16.20
C VAL A 29 -7.82 14.65 -14.82
N LEU A 30 -8.31 15.59 -14.00
CA LEU A 30 -7.79 15.81 -12.64
C LEU A 30 -7.98 14.55 -11.79
N ASN A 31 -9.16 13.95 -11.81
CA ASN A 31 -9.43 12.72 -11.05
C ASN A 31 -8.57 11.54 -11.52
N VAL A 32 -8.33 11.40 -12.83
CA VAL A 32 -7.43 10.37 -13.36
C VAL A 32 -6.01 10.59 -12.86
N ILE A 33 -5.51 11.83 -12.93
CA ILE A 33 -4.17 12.17 -12.45
C ILE A 33 -4.07 11.92 -10.94
N THR A 34 -5.03 12.39 -10.16
CA THR A 34 -5.06 12.15 -8.70
C THR A 34 -5.14 10.66 -8.37
N GLY A 35 -5.89 9.88 -9.14
CA GLY A 35 -5.94 8.43 -8.99
C GLY A 35 -4.58 7.78 -9.17
N ILE A 36 -3.85 8.13 -10.24
CA ILE A 36 -2.50 7.61 -10.50
C ILE A 36 -1.52 8.04 -9.40
N PHE A 37 -1.55 9.33 -8.99
CA PHE A 37 -0.67 9.80 -7.92
C PHE A 37 -0.95 9.13 -6.58
N LEU A 38 -2.23 8.89 -6.26
CA LEU A 38 -2.61 8.18 -5.04
C LEU A 38 -2.11 6.73 -5.08
N GLU A 39 -2.24 6.06 -6.23
CA GLU A 39 -1.73 4.70 -6.41
C GLU A 39 -0.21 4.64 -6.25
N THR A 40 0.54 5.55 -6.88
CA THR A 40 2.00 5.64 -6.69
C THR A 40 2.38 5.98 -5.25
N ALA A 41 1.66 6.88 -4.58
CA ALA A 41 1.91 7.22 -3.19
C ALA A 41 1.62 6.04 -2.25
N MET A 42 0.56 5.28 -2.52
CA MET A 42 0.22 4.07 -1.78
C MET A 42 1.22 2.94 -2.01
N GLU A 43 1.67 2.74 -3.25
CA GLU A 43 2.69 1.76 -3.61
C GLU A 43 4.02 2.08 -2.93
N SER A 44 4.47 3.35 -3.00
CA SER A 44 5.68 3.79 -2.28
C SER A 44 5.57 3.61 -0.76
N ALA A 45 4.41 3.90 -0.17
CA ALA A 45 4.19 3.69 1.27
C ALA A 45 4.19 2.19 1.63
N ARG A 46 3.72 1.34 0.71
CA ARG A 46 3.73 -0.11 0.88
C ARG A 46 5.15 -0.67 0.80
N ASP A 47 5.93 -0.26 -0.19
CA ASP A 47 7.32 -0.71 -0.37
C ASP A 47 8.20 -0.34 0.83
N GLU A 48 8.04 0.87 1.37
CA GLU A 48 8.74 1.30 2.58
C GLU A 48 8.36 0.45 3.80
N LYS A 49 7.07 0.12 3.95
CA LYS A 49 6.59 -0.76 5.01
C LYS A 49 7.19 -2.16 4.85
N GLU A 50 7.16 -2.75 3.66
CA GLU A 50 7.70 -4.09 3.39
C GLU A 50 9.20 -4.16 3.71
N LEU A 51 9.99 -3.18 3.29
CA LEU A 51 11.44 -3.14 3.58
C LEU A 51 11.73 -2.98 5.08
N PHE A 52 10.97 -2.12 5.77
CA PHE A 52 11.08 -1.95 7.22
C PHE A 52 10.77 -3.25 7.97
N VAL A 53 9.71 -3.95 7.56
CA VAL A 53 9.32 -5.25 8.13
C VAL A 53 10.45 -6.26 7.96
N VAL A 54 10.98 -6.42 6.75
CA VAL A 54 12.04 -7.40 6.46
C VAL A 54 13.31 -7.12 7.28
N PHE A 55 13.74 -5.85 7.34
CA PHE A 55 14.95 -5.49 8.05
C PHE A 55 14.82 -5.75 9.56
N ASN A 56 13.69 -5.36 10.13
CA ASN A 56 13.47 -5.46 11.56
C ASN A 56 13.13 -6.91 11.98
N ALA A 57 12.48 -7.69 11.11
CA ALA A 57 12.27 -9.12 11.30
C ALA A 57 13.60 -9.87 11.36
N ARG A 58 14.51 -9.61 10.41
CA ARG A 58 15.84 -10.24 10.37
C ARG A 58 16.62 -10.04 11.66
N ASN A 59 16.52 -8.86 12.27
CA ASN A 59 17.24 -8.53 13.51
C ASN A 59 16.67 -9.29 14.73
N VAL A 60 15.34 -9.41 14.81
CA VAL A 60 14.63 -10.16 15.86
C VAL A 60 14.84 -11.67 15.67
N PHE A 61 14.96 -12.12 14.44
CA PHE A 61 15.23 -13.51 14.10
C PHE A 61 16.66 -13.92 14.37
N GLN A 62 17.65 -13.07 14.11
CA GLN A 62 19.03 -13.31 14.56
C GLN A 62 19.17 -13.42 16.07
N THR A 63 18.31 -12.74 16.85
CA THR A 63 18.27 -12.90 18.31
C THR A 63 17.44 -14.11 18.76
N ALA A 64 16.54 -14.60 17.92
CA ALA A 64 15.76 -15.81 18.16
C ALA A 64 16.52 -17.10 17.82
N ASP A 65 17.43 -17.06 16.83
CA ASP A 65 18.29 -18.18 16.46
C ASP A 65 19.28 -18.50 17.59
N SER A 66 18.87 -19.43 18.45
CA SER A 66 19.68 -19.91 19.58
C SER A 66 20.51 -21.13 19.21
N GLU A 67 20.23 -21.75 18.06
CA GLU A 67 21.01 -22.87 17.55
C GLU A 67 22.22 -22.39 16.73
N GLY A 68 22.23 -21.13 16.29
CA GLY A 68 23.31 -20.53 15.51
C GLY A 68 23.48 -21.20 14.15
N ASN A 69 22.46 -21.93 13.70
CA ASN A 69 22.49 -22.64 12.43
C ASN A 69 22.10 -21.71 11.25
N GLY A 70 21.59 -20.50 11.57
CA GLY A 70 21.17 -19.50 10.59
C GLY A 70 19.79 -19.74 9.98
N THR A 71 19.03 -20.70 10.51
CA THR A 71 17.75 -21.17 9.96
C THR A 71 16.68 -21.17 11.04
N ILE A 72 15.53 -20.52 10.78
CA ILE A 72 14.39 -20.51 11.71
C ILE A 72 13.22 -21.29 11.13
N THR A 73 12.70 -22.23 11.92
CA THR A 73 11.49 -22.98 11.56
C THR A 73 10.23 -22.32 12.13
N TRP A 74 9.08 -22.59 11.50
CA TRP A 74 7.79 -22.12 12.04
C TRP A 74 7.55 -22.56 13.49
N PRO A 75 7.81 -23.82 13.90
CA PRO A 75 7.70 -24.24 15.29
C PRO A 75 8.57 -23.42 16.27
N ASP A 76 9.79 -23.05 15.87
CA ASP A 76 10.70 -22.25 16.70
C ASP A 76 10.16 -20.83 16.89
N LEU A 77 9.64 -20.25 15.80
CA LEU A 77 8.97 -18.96 15.82
C LEU A 77 7.70 -19.00 16.67
N GLU A 78 6.87 -20.04 16.54
CA GLU A 78 5.64 -20.26 17.29
C GLU A 78 5.89 -20.35 18.80
N CYS A 79 6.96 -21.06 19.21
CA CYS A 79 7.37 -21.11 20.60
C CYS A 79 7.86 -19.74 21.12
N ARG A 80 8.35 -18.86 20.24
CA ARG A 80 8.89 -17.53 20.60
C ARG A 80 7.94 -16.37 20.34
N LEU A 81 6.79 -16.61 19.70
CA LEU A 81 5.75 -15.60 19.45
C LEU A 81 5.20 -15.00 20.75
N GLU A 82 5.23 -15.77 21.84
CA GLU A 82 4.87 -15.30 23.18
C GLU A 82 6.01 -14.56 23.90
N HIS A 83 7.25 -14.62 23.38
CA HIS A 83 8.39 -13.93 23.97
C HIS A 83 8.26 -12.41 23.79
N LYS A 84 8.67 -11.66 24.81
CA LYS A 84 8.46 -10.21 24.88
C LYS A 84 9.10 -9.44 23.71
N ASP A 85 10.21 -9.95 23.17
CA ASP A 85 10.96 -9.30 22.10
C ASP A 85 10.29 -9.48 20.73
N VAL A 86 9.77 -10.69 20.46
CA VAL A 86 9.00 -10.98 19.24
C VAL A 86 7.67 -10.24 19.28
N ARG A 87 6.98 -10.23 20.43
CA ARG A 87 5.73 -9.47 20.59
C ARG A 87 5.92 -7.97 20.36
N ARG A 88 7.00 -7.39 20.88
CA ARG A 88 7.35 -5.97 20.64
C ARG A 88 7.60 -5.69 19.16
N PHE A 89 8.19 -6.63 18.44
CA PHE A 89 8.38 -6.51 17.00
C PHE A 89 7.04 -6.52 16.26
N PHE A 90 6.14 -7.46 16.56
CA PHE A 90 4.81 -7.50 15.97
C PHE A 90 4.00 -6.24 16.29
N ASP A 91 4.07 -5.74 17.53
CA ASP A 91 3.47 -4.46 17.92
C ASP A 91 4.11 -3.27 17.18
N ALA A 92 5.42 -3.27 16.95
CA ALA A 92 6.13 -2.18 16.26
C ALA A 92 5.83 -2.14 14.75
N VAL A 93 5.46 -3.28 14.17
CA VAL A 93 5.12 -3.41 12.74
C VAL A 93 3.60 -3.35 12.50
N ASP A 94 2.82 -3.25 13.59
CA ASP A 94 1.35 -3.25 13.57
C ASP A 94 0.78 -4.50 12.86
N ILE A 95 1.38 -5.66 13.14
CA ILE A 95 0.94 -6.96 12.63
C ILE A 95 0.43 -7.79 13.80
N GLN A 96 -0.73 -8.42 13.64
CA GLN A 96 -1.28 -9.28 14.67
C GLN A 96 -0.50 -10.60 14.77
N ILE A 97 -0.42 -11.16 15.98
CA ILE A 97 0.17 -12.49 16.21
C ILE A 97 -0.55 -13.58 15.37
N SER A 98 -1.85 -13.42 15.11
CA SER A 98 -2.63 -14.27 14.20
C SER A 98 -2.13 -14.25 12.75
N GLU A 99 -1.51 -13.15 12.33
CA GLU A 99 -0.92 -12.96 10.99
C GLU A 99 0.58 -13.29 10.95
N ALA A 100 1.19 -13.68 12.07
CA ALA A 100 2.60 -14.07 12.13
C ALA A 100 2.96 -15.18 11.14
N LYS A 101 2.02 -16.10 10.87
CA LYS A 101 2.18 -17.15 9.87
C LYS A 101 2.24 -16.62 8.44
N ALA A 102 1.47 -15.58 8.15
CA ALA A 102 1.52 -14.91 6.85
C ALA A 102 2.84 -14.14 6.70
N LEU A 103 3.30 -13.48 7.76
CA LEU A 103 4.60 -12.81 7.78
C LEU A 103 5.76 -13.80 7.59
N PHE A 104 5.74 -14.93 8.29
CA PHE A 104 6.74 -15.99 8.12
C PHE A 104 6.79 -16.47 6.67
N LYS A 105 5.63 -16.68 6.04
CA LYS A 105 5.53 -17.08 4.63
C LYS A 105 6.00 -15.99 3.65
N LEU A 106 5.87 -14.72 4.00
CA LEU A 106 6.41 -13.61 3.21
C LEU A 106 7.95 -13.54 3.29
N LEU A 107 8.52 -13.97 4.42
CA LEU A 107 9.95 -13.95 4.67
C LEU A 107 10.65 -15.23 4.18
N ASP A 108 9.93 -16.35 4.13
CA ASP A 108 10.33 -17.60 3.47
C ASP A 108 10.29 -17.43 1.94
N VAL A 109 11.35 -16.84 1.38
CA VAL A 109 11.51 -16.63 -0.08
C VAL A 109 11.76 -17.96 -0.82
N SER A 110 12.32 -18.96 -0.15
CA SER A 110 12.61 -20.30 -0.67
C SER A 110 11.37 -21.19 -0.75
N GLY A 111 10.36 -20.93 0.09
CA GLY A 111 9.15 -21.73 0.22
C GLY A 111 9.39 -23.12 0.82
N ASP A 112 10.53 -23.32 1.49
CA ASP A 112 10.94 -24.58 2.10
C ASP A 112 10.54 -24.68 3.58
N GLY A 113 9.91 -23.64 4.13
CA GLY A 113 9.52 -23.56 5.53
C GLY A 113 10.65 -23.12 6.46
N PHE A 114 11.71 -22.58 5.88
CA PHE A 114 12.93 -22.13 6.55
C PHE A 114 13.24 -20.68 6.13
N ILE A 115 13.65 -19.85 7.09
CA ILE A 115 14.14 -18.47 6.86
C ILE A 115 15.63 -18.42 7.18
#